data_AF-Q9PK98-F1
#
_entry.id   AF-Q9PK98-F1
#
_cell.length_a   1.000
_cell.length_b   1.000
_cell.length_c   1.000
_cell.angle_alpha   90.00
_cell.angle_beta   90.00
_cell.angle_gamma   90.00
#
_symmetry.space_group_name_H-M   'P 1'
#
loop_
_entity.id
_entity.type
_entity.pdbx_description
1 polymer ?
#
loop_
_entity_poly.entity_id
_entity_poly.type
_entity_poly.pdbx_seq_one_letter_code
_entity_poly.pdbx_strand_id
1 'polypeptide(L)'
;MSMRSVLHLEHKRYFQNHGNILFEKIAPVSDCKKLEAELKQFLKEVAVAKDRYLQRWRENVYRSLPGVHAIVKKARLDRLAAELVHRSKVALVKDLWMQAEEEIFFEDCDCAVVLCLSGEKAGWALFFTGEYPQGVLGWDPKASVIILGFSSAGFPN
;
A
#
# COMPACT_ATOMS: atom_id res chain seq x y z
N MET A 1 -20.21 -5.16 -10.93
CA MET A 1 -20.25 -5.27 -9.46
C MET A 1 -19.02 -6.03 -9.00
N SER A 2 -18.24 -5.51 -8.05
CA SER A 2 -17.10 -6.23 -7.46
C SER A 2 -17.59 -7.15 -6.34
N MET A 3 -17.12 -8.39 -6.27
CA MET A 3 -17.43 -9.29 -5.15
C MET A 3 -16.84 -8.76 -3.85
N ARG A 4 -17.55 -8.94 -2.72
CA ARG A 4 -17.07 -8.49 -1.41
C ARG A 4 -15.93 -9.41 -0.94
N SER A 5 -14.74 -8.86 -0.75
CA SER A 5 -13.60 -9.57 -0.16
C SER A 5 -13.82 -9.82 1.33
N VAL A 6 -13.53 -11.05 1.76
CA VAL A 6 -13.61 -11.53 3.16
C VAL A 6 -12.38 -12.39 3.43
N LEU A 7 -11.75 -12.20 4.59
CA LEU A 7 -10.64 -13.07 5.02
C LEU A 7 -11.17 -14.42 5.45
N HIS A 8 -10.67 -15.48 4.81
CA HIS A 8 -10.85 -16.83 5.29
C HIS A 8 -9.96 -17.10 6.51
N LEU A 9 -10.31 -18.07 7.36
CA LEU A 9 -9.50 -18.45 8.51
C LEU A 9 -8.07 -18.86 8.11
N GLU A 10 -7.94 -19.55 6.98
CA GLU A 10 -6.63 -19.94 6.44
C GLU A 10 -5.76 -18.74 6.05
N HIS A 11 -6.35 -17.63 5.59
CA HIS A 11 -5.58 -16.41 5.35
C HIS A 11 -5.00 -15.85 6.66
N LYS A 12 -5.77 -15.90 7.74
CA LYS A 12 -5.31 -15.46 9.06
C LYS A 12 -4.22 -16.38 9.61
N ARG A 13 -4.40 -17.69 9.50
CA ARG A 13 -3.40 -18.69 9.90
C ARG A 13 -2.09 -18.51 9.13
N TYR A 14 -2.19 -18.32 7.82
CA TYR A 14 -1.01 -18.07 6.98
C TYR A 14 -0.25 -16.82 7.44
N PHE A 15 -0.96 -15.71 7.65
CA PHE A 15 -0.35 -14.46 8.13
C PHE A 15 0.27 -14.60 9.52
N GLN A 16 -0.43 -15.26 10.46
CA GLN A 16 0.09 -15.51 11.80
C GLN A 16 1.38 -16.35 11.80
N ASN A 17 1.49 -17.30 10.87
CA ASN A 17 2.64 -18.19 10.78
C ASN A 17 3.84 -17.55 10.06
N HIS A 18 3.61 -16.69 9.07
CA HIS A 18 4.68 -16.16 8.20
C HIS A 18 4.94 -14.66 8.38
N GLY A 19 4.11 -13.95 9.14
CA GLY A 19 4.17 -12.49 9.27
C GLY A 19 3.83 -11.72 8.00
N ASN A 20 3.36 -12.41 6.95
CA ASN A 20 2.98 -11.81 5.67
C ASN A 20 1.90 -12.62 4.94
N ILE A 21 1.19 -11.99 4.00
CA ILE A 21 0.25 -12.65 3.09
C ILE A 21 0.06 -11.84 1.80
N LEU A 22 0.14 -12.51 0.65
CA LEU A 22 -0.07 -11.93 -0.68
C LEU A 22 -1.49 -12.20 -1.16
N PHE A 23 -2.15 -11.16 -1.67
CA PHE A 23 -3.45 -11.28 -2.34
C PHE A 23 -3.36 -10.79 -3.79
N GLU A 24 -3.81 -11.63 -4.71
CA GLU A 24 -3.96 -11.25 -6.10
C GLU A 24 -5.18 -10.36 -6.29
N LYS A 25 -5.01 -9.26 -7.04
CA LYS A 25 -6.09 -8.38 -7.52
C LYS A 25 -7.07 -7.92 -6.42
N ILE A 26 -6.56 -7.63 -5.23
CA ILE A 26 -7.37 -7.14 -4.10
C ILE A 26 -7.94 -5.74 -4.34
N ALA A 27 -7.22 -4.91 -5.10
CA ALA A 27 -7.66 -3.58 -5.53
C ALA A 27 -8.03 -3.60 -7.02
N PRO A 28 -9.08 -2.86 -7.44
CA PRO A 28 -9.42 -2.76 -8.86
C PRO A 28 -8.27 -2.16 -9.66
N VAL A 29 -7.82 -2.88 -10.69
CA VAL A 29 -6.71 -2.46 -11.57
C VAL A 29 -6.95 -1.07 -12.18
N SER A 30 -8.21 -0.74 -12.49
CA SER A 30 -8.57 0.58 -13.00
C SER A 30 -8.25 1.71 -12.02
N ASP A 31 -8.51 1.48 -10.73
CA ASP A 31 -8.25 2.48 -9.69
C ASP A 31 -6.75 2.60 -9.44
N CYS A 32 -6.03 1.48 -9.41
CA CYS A 32 -4.57 1.43 -9.32
C CYS A 32 -3.89 2.23 -10.45
N LYS A 33 -4.30 2.00 -11.70
CA LYS A 33 -3.79 2.75 -12.86
C LYS A 33 -4.15 4.23 -12.81
N LYS A 34 -5.36 4.56 -12.34
CA LYS A 34 -5.79 5.95 -12.16
C LYS A 34 -4.92 6.66 -11.12
N LEU A 35 -4.69 6.04 -9.97
CA LEU A 35 -3.82 6.59 -8.93
C LEU A 35 -2.39 6.76 -9.43
N GLU A 36 -1.86 5.80 -10.19
CA GLU A 36 -0.53 5.93 -10.80
C GLU A 36 -0.45 7.15 -11.74
N ALA A 37 -1.48 7.39 -12.55
CA ALA A 37 -1.53 8.54 -13.45
C ALA A 37 -1.57 9.86 -12.65
N GLU A 38 -2.37 9.93 -11.58
CA GLU A 38 -2.44 11.09 -10.68
C GLU A 38 -1.09 11.34 -9.99
N LEU A 39 -0.40 10.29 -9.53
CA LEU A 39 0.94 10.37 -8.93
C LEU A 39 2.00 10.88 -9.93
N LYS A 40 1.98 10.37 -11.17
CA LYS A 40 2.87 10.84 -12.25
C LYS A 40 2.60 12.31 -12.59
N GLN A 41 1.34 12.73 -12.60
CA GLN A 41 0.97 14.13 -12.84
C GLN A 41 1.41 15.04 -11.69
N PHE A 42 1.16 14.63 -10.44
CA PHE A 42 1.59 15.34 -9.25
C PHE A 42 3.11 15.57 -9.23
N LEU A 43 3.90 14.53 -9.50
CA LEU A 43 5.36 14.69 -9.58
C LEU A 43 5.74 15.66 -10.70
N LYS A 44 5.11 15.61 -11.88
CA LYS A 44 5.41 16.56 -12.97
C LYS A 44 5.17 18.01 -12.55
N GLU A 45 4.07 18.28 -11.86
CA GLU A 45 3.71 19.64 -11.42
C GLU A 45 4.67 20.15 -10.34
N VAL A 46 4.99 19.31 -9.35
CA VAL A 46 5.89 19.67 -8.26
C VAL A 46 7.35 19.77 -8.71
N ALA A 47 7.74 18.95 -9.69
CA ALA A 47 9.05 18.95 -10.34
C ALA A 47 9.34 20.21 -11.17
N VAL A 48 8.31 20.97 -11.56
CA VAL A 48 8.47 22.28 -12.20
C VAL A 48 8.76 23.36 -11.15
N ALA A 49 8.30 23.17 -9.91
CA ALA A 49 8.46 24.14 -8.83
C ALA A 49 9.71 23.92 -7.97
N LYS A 50 10.20 22.68 -7.78
CA LYS A 50 11.38 22.35 -6.96
C LYS A 50 12.07 21.07 -7.47
N ASP A 51 13.29 20.85 -6.98
CA ASP A 51 14.19 19.75 -7.32
C ASP A 51 13.50 18.37 -7.37
N ARG A 52 13.59 17.72 -8.53
CA ARG A 52 12.73 16.59 -8.97
C ARG A 52 13.06 15.25 -8.32
N TYR A 53 14.24 15.18 -7.69
CA TYR A 53 14.80 13.95 -7.15
C TYR A 53 14.65 13.82 -5.64
N LEU A 54 14.00 14.79 -4.98
CA LEU A 54 13.75 14.71 -3.56
C LEU A 54 12.69 13.63 -3.27
N GLN A 55 13.16 12.50 -2.73
CA GLN A 55 12.35 11.37 -2.24
C GLN A 55 11.13 11.81 -1.41
N ARG A 56 11.27 12.92 -0.66
CA ARG A 56 10.19 13.56 0.13
C ARG A 56 8.87 13.78 -0.62
N TRP A 57 8.91 13.97 -1.94
CA TRP A 57 7.69 14.22 -2.73
C TRP A 57 6.87 12.96 -2.99
N ARG A 58 7.48 11.79 -2.78
CA ARG A 58 6.84 10.48 -2.89
C ARG A 58 6.37 9.95 -1.54
N GLU A 59 6.74 10.62 -0.45
CA GLU A 59 6.31 10.30 0.91
C GLU A 59 5.00 11.01 1.25
N ASN A 60 4.14 10.32 2.00
CA ASN A 60 2.89 10.86 2.54
C ASN A 60 1.98 11.49 1.46
N VAL A 61 1.97 10.90 0.26
CA VAL A 61 1.18 11.33 -0.89
C VAL A 61 -0.32 11.23 -0.62
N TYR A 62 -0.76 10.40 0.33
CA TYR A 62 -2.16 10.39 0.81
C TYR A 62 -2.66 11.77 1.27
N ARG A 63 -1.76 12.65 1.71
CA ARG A 63 -2.10 14.02 2.15
C ARG A 63 -2.45 14.94 0.98
N SER A 64 -1.92 14.65 -0.20
CA SER A 64 -2.09 15.46 -1.41
C SER A 64 -3.07 14.84 -2.41
N LEU A 65 -3.12 13.50 -2.45
CA LEU A 65 -3.89 12.74 -3.43
C LEU A 65 -4.99 11.92 -2.73
N PRO A 66 -6.26 12.37 -2.80
CA PRO A 66 -7.37 11.65 -2.17
C PRO A 66 -7.58 10.25 -2.76
N GLY A 67 -7.05 9.98 -3.96
CA GLY A 67 -7.05 8.66 -4.60
C GLY A 67 -6.44 7.56 -3.74
N VAL A 68 -5.44 7.87 -2.89
CA VAL A 68 -4.83 6.90 -1.98
C VAL A 68 -5.87 6.41 -0.96
N HIS A 69 -6.51 7.34 -0.24
CA HIS A 69 -7.56 7.00 0.72
C HIS A 69 -8.75 6.31 0.04
N ALA A 70 -9.11 6.72 -1.17
CA ALA A 70 -10.18 6.10 -1.93
C ALA A 70 -9.91 4.61 -2.18
N ILE A 71 -8.70 4.25 -2.63
CA ILE A 71 -8.31 2.84 -2.82
C ILE A 71 -8.30 2.09 -1.49
N VAL A 72 -7.69 2.65 -0.44
CA VAL A 72 -7.63 2.03 0.89
C VAL A 72 -9.03 1.67 1.38
N LYS A 73 -10.00 2.59 1.28
CA LYS A 73 -11.37 2.36 1.74
C LYS A 73 -12.15 1.44 0.82
N LYS A 74 -12.00 1.58 -0.50
CA LYS A 74 -12.73 0.77 -1.48
C LYS A 74 -12.29 -0.69 -1.48
N ALA A 75 -10.99 -0.94 -1.39
CA ALA A 75 -10.41 -2.29 -1.24
C ALA A 75 -10.42 -2.78 0.22
N ARG A 76 -10.87 -1.95 1.17
CA ARG A 76 -10.95 -2.24 2.61
C ARG A 76 -9.60 -2.65 3.23
N LEU A 77 -8.49 -2.13 2.72
CA LEU A 77 -7.13 -2.49 3.16
C LEU A 77 -6.94 -2.21 4.65
N ASP A 78 -7.52 -1.12 5.16
CA ASP A 78 -7.51 -0.77 6.58
C ASP A 78 -8.20 -1.82 7.46
N ARG A 79 -9.38 -2.30 7.05
CA ARG A 79 -10.12 -3.33 7.79
C ARG A 79 -9.40 -4.68 7.74
N LEU A 80 -8.85 -5.03 6.58
CA LEU A 80 -8.12 -6.28 6.40
C LEU A 80 -6.82 -6.27 7.23
N ALA A 81 -6.08 -5.16 7.22
CA ALA A 81 -4.90 -4.99 8.05
C ALA A 81 -5.23 -5.12 9.54
N ALA A 82 -6.26 -4.40 10.03
CA ALA A 82 -6.71 -4.51 11.42
C ALA A 82 -7.06 -5.95 11.82
N GLU A 83 -7.75 -6.68 10.93
CA GLU A 83 -8.17 -8.07 11.18
C GLU A 83 -7.00 -9.05 11.18
N LEU A 84 -5.98 -8.84 10.34
CA LEU A 84 -4.76 -9.67 10.30
C LEU A 84 -3.89 -9.48 11.54
N VAL A 85 -3.79 -8.26 12.06
CA VAL A 85 -2.97 -7.93 13.24
C VAL A 85 -3.74 -7.88 14.56
N HIS A 86 -4.98 -8.38 14.58
CA HIS A 86 -5.84 -8.45 15.78
C HIS A 86 -6.01 -7.09 16.49
N ARG A 87 -6.14 -6.00 15.73
CA ARG A 87 -6.44 -4.66 16.25
C ARG A 87 -7.90 -4.30 16.01
N SER A 88 -8.48 -3.54 16.93
CA SER A 88 -9.86 -3.03 16.77
C SER A 88 -9.99 -2.13 15.53
N LYS A 89 -8.96 -1.30 15.27
CA LYS A 89 -8.90 -0.38 14.14
C LYS A 89 -7.46 0.03 13.86
N VAL A 90 -7.16 0.31 12.59
CA VAL A 90 -5.90 0.95 12.16
C VAL A 90 -6.19 2.08 11.18
N ALA A 91 -5.31 3.07 11.13
CA ALA A 91 -5.36 4.19 10.19
C ALA A 91 -4.11 4.19 9.31
N LEU A 92 -4.25 4.68 8.08
CA LEU A 92 -3.09 5.01 7.25
C LEU A 92 -2.37 6.20 7.89
N VAL A 93 -1.12 6.02 8.31
CA VAL A 93 -0.31 7.06 8.95
C VAL A 93 0.85 7.53 8.06
N LYS A 94 1.29 6.67 7.16
CA LYS A 94 2.46 6.85 6.30
C LYS A 94 2.22 6.18 4.96
N ASP A 95 2.70 6.76 3.88
CA ASP A 95 2.87 6.05 2.62
C ASP A 95 4.16 6.47 1.88
N LEU A 96 4.57 5.65 0.92
CA LEU A 96 5.69 5.92 0.03
C LEU A 96 5.38 5.36 -1.35
N TRP A 97 5.42 6.19 -2.39
CA TRP A 97 5.32 5.75 -3.78
C TRP A 97 6.70 5.41 -4.35
N MET A 98 6.86 4.19 -4.86
CA MET A 98 8.13 3.66 -5.36
C MET A 98 8.02 3.29 -6.84
N GLN A 99 9.05 3.66 -7.61
CA GLN A 99 9.18 3.36 -9.04
C GLN A 99 10.26 2.31 -9.33
N ALA A 100 11.09 2.00 -8.33
CA ALA A 100 12.10 0.96 -8.35
C ALA A 100 12.08 0.24 -7.00
N GLU A 101 12.78 -0.89 -6.89
CA GLU A 101 13.09 -1.49 -5.60
C GLU A 101 14.03 -0.54 -4.85
N GLU A 102 13.44 0.28 -3.99
CA GLU A 102 14.14 1.10 -2.99
C GLU A 102 14.07 0.35 -1.66
N GLU A 103 14.97 0.65 -0.73
CA GLU A 103 14.90 0.07 0.61
C GLU A 103 13.60 0.49 1.30
N ILE A 104 12.86 -0.51 1.79
CA ILE A 104 11.56 -0.32 2.41
C ILE A 104 11.76 -0.23 3.92
N PHE A 105 11.72 0.98 4.46
CA PHE A 105 11.80 1.21 5.90
C PHE A 105 10.41 1.55 6.44
N PHE A 106 9.70 0.58 7.00
CA PHE A 106 8.34 0.74 7.59
C PHE A 106 8.19 -0.01 8.93
N GLU A 107 9.21 0.08 9.80
CA GLU A 107 9.29 -0.70 11.04
C GLU A 107 8.28 -0.28 12.13
N ASP A 108 7.85 0.98 12.17
CA ASP A 108 7.01 1.51 13.27
C ASP A 108 5.48 1.31 13.09
N CYS A 109 5.05 0.53 12.09
CA CYS A 109 3.62 0.34 11.79
C CYS A 109 3.11 -1.01 12.33
N ASP A 110 1.85 -1.05 12.79
CA ASP A 110 1.20 -2.31 13.17
C ASP A 110 1.11 -3.27 11.96
N CYS A 111 0.86 -2.74 10.76
CA CYS A 111 0.85 -3.50 9.51
C CYS A 111 1.25 -2.61 8.34
N ALA A 112 2.09 -3.13 7.44
CA ALA A 112 2.42 -2.49 6.18
C ALA A 112 1.76 -3.24 5.01
N VAL A 113 1.41 -2.50 3.96
CA VAL A 113 0.84 -3.05 2.73
C VAL A 113 1.59 -2.50 1.53
N VAL A 114 2.24 -3.35 0.75
CA VAL A 114 2.71 -3.00 -0.60
C VAL A 114 1.56 -3.25 -1.57
N LEU A 115 1.16 -2.24 -2.34
CA LEU A 115 0.15 -2.34 -3.39
C LEU A 115 0.77 -2.02 -4.76
N CYS A 116 0.72 -2.98 -5.68
CA CYS A 116 1.16 -2.77 -7.05
C CYS A 116 0.15 -1.90 -7.82
N LEU A 117 0.62 -0.77 -8.37
CA LEU A 117 -0.23 0.18 -9.10
C LEU A 117 -0.27 -0.09 -10.61
N SER A 118 0.79 -0.68 -11.14
CA SER A 118 0.94 -0.98 -12.58
C SER A 118 1.70 -2.29 -12.82
N GLY A 119 1.95 -2.61 -14.09
CA GLY A 119 2.53 -3.89 -14.51
C GLY A 119 1.53 -5.05 -14.49
N GLU A 120 2.05 -6.26 -14.65
CA GLU A 120 1.25 -7.50 -14.66
C GLU A 120 0.54 -7.73 -13.32
N LYS A 121 1.21 -7.35 -12.22
CA LYS A 121 0.72 -7.50 -10.84
C LYS A 121 -0.12 -6.32 -10.35
N ALA A 122 -0.59 -5.44 -11.24
CA ALA A 122 -1.43 -4.32 -10.82
C ALA A 122 -2.65 -4.80 -10.00
N GLY A 123 -2.90 -4.14 -8.87
CA GLY A 123 -3.94 -4.49 -7.91
C GLY A 123 -3.59 -5.62 -6.93
N TRP A 124 -2.42 -6.24 -7.05
CA TRP A 124 -1.91 -7.19 -6.06
C TRP A 124 -1.43 -6.45 -4.82
N ALA A 125 -1.65 -7.02 -3.65
CA ALA A 125 -1.15 -6.44 -2.41
C ALA A 125 -0.55 -7.47 -1.47
N LEU A 126 0.60 -7.12 -0.91
CA LEU A 126 1.28 -7.87 0.14
C LEU A 126 1.08 -7.16 1.48
N PHE A 127 0.45 -7.84 2.44
CA PHE A 127 0.37 -7.41 3.83
C PHE A 127 1.53 -8.03 4.59
N PHE A 128 2.17 -7.28 5.48
CA PHE A 128 3.28 -7.78 6.30
C PHE A 128 3.47 -6.94 7.57
N THR A 129 4.24 -7.48 8.52
CA THR A 129 4.72 -6.78 9.73
C THR A 129 6.24 -6.78 9.77
N GLY A 130 6.85 -5.72 10.30
CA GLY A 130 8.31 -5.61 10.37
C GLY A 130 8.94 -5.30 9.00
N GLU A 131 10.09 -5.90 8.74
CA GLU A 131 10.82 -5.71 7.48
C GLU A 131 10.06 -6.29 6.27
N TYR A 132 10.33 -5.74 5.09
CA TYR A 132 9.76 -6.25 3.85
C TYR A 132 10.23 -7.69 3.56
N PRO A 133 9.31 -8.66 3.37
CA PRO A 133 9.69 -10.05 3.16
C PRO A 133 10.23 -10.26 1.74
N GLN A 134 11.55 -10.21 1.61
CA GLN A 134 12.27 -10.38 0.35
C GLN A 134 11.86 -11.68 -0.36
N GLY A 135 11.68 -11.62 -1.68
CA GLY A 135 11.33 -12.78 -2.50
C GLY A 135 9.85 -13.17 -2.53
N VAL A 136 8.96 -12.53 -1.75
CA VAL A 136 7.51 -12.83 -1.77
C VAL A 136 6.81 -12.11 -2.94
N LEU A 137 7.08 -10.82 -3.11
CA LEU A 137 6.50 -10.02 -4.18
C LEU A 137 7.60 -9.20 -4.88
N GLY A 138 8.00 -9.60 -6.08
CA GLY A 138 8.76 -8.73 -6.98
C GLY A 138 7.83 -8.02 -7.97
N TRP A 139 8.22 -6.85 -8.47
CA TRP A 139 7.50 -6.16 -9.56
C TRP A 139 8.46 -5.70 -10.66
N ASP A 140 7.92 -5.48 -11.86
CA ASP A 140 8.73 -5.07 -13.01
C ASP A 140 9.43 -3.73 -12.75
N PRO A 141 10.66 -3.51 -13.26
CA PRO A 141 11.36 -2.23 -13.12
C PRO A 141 10.64 -1.01 -13.72
N LYS A 142 9.63 -1.25 -14.55
CA LYS A 142 8.78 -0.19 -15.15
C LYS A 142 7.44 -0.04 -14.44
N ALA A 143 7.12 -0.96 -13.54
CA ALA A 143 5.94 -0.88 -12.70
C ALA A 143 6.22 0.01 -11.48
N SER A 144 5.16 0.48 -10.86
CA SER A 144 5.26 1.23 -9.61
C SER A 144 4.36 0.62 -8.55
N VAL A 145 4.77 0.82 -7.30
CA VAL A 145 4.04 0.34 -6.12
C VAL A 145 3.89 1.48 -5.12
N ILE A 146 2.87 1.41 -4.29
CA ILE A 146 2.74 2.27 -3.12
C ILE A 146 2.76 1.42 -1.86
N ILE A 147 3.59 1.82 -0.90
CA ILE A 147 3.65 1.19 0.42
C ILE A 147 2.82 2.03 1.36
N LEU A 148 1.95 1.36 2.11
CA LEU A 148 0.97 1.95 3.01
C LEU A 148 1.23 1.44 4.42
N GLY A 149 1.56 2.34 5.33
CA GLY A 149 1.78 2.05 6.75
C GLY A 149 0.51 2.27 7.56
N PHE A 150 0.00 1.21 8.17
CA PHE A 150 -1.18 1.23 9.02
C PHE A 150 -0.78 1.11 10.50
N SER A 151 -1.32 2.00 11.33
CA SER A 151 -1.14 1.93 12.78
C SER A 151 -2.44 2.21 13.55
N SER A 152 -2.58 1.54 14.68
CA SER A 152 -3.62 1.73 15.69
C SER A 152 -3.44 3.05 16.47
N ALA A 153 -2.21 3.55 16.60
CA ALA A 153 -1.90 4.84 17.24
C ALA A 153 -2.41 6.06 16.44
N GLY A 154 -2.79 5.86 15.17
CA GLY A 154 -3.38 6.90 14.32
C GLY A 154 -4.79 7.35 14.74
N PHE A 155 -5.38 6.72 15.76
CA PHE A 155 -6.57 7.24 16.44
C PHE A 155 -6.15 7.78 17.81
N PRO A 156 -6.36 9.08 18.10
CA PRO A 156 -6.24 9.55 19.46
C PRO A 156 -7.25 8.78 20.34
N ASN A 157 -6.79 8.35 21.52
CA ASN A 157 -7.63 7.72 22.54
C ASN A 157 -8.77 8.63 22.99
#